data_AF-A0A1J3GUY2-F1
#
_entry.id   AF-A0A1J3GUY2-F1
#
_cell.length_a   1.000
_cell.length_b   1.000
_cell.length_c   1.000
_cell.angle_alpha   90.00
_cell.angle_beta   90.00
_cell.angle_gamma   90.00
#
_symmetry.space_group_name_H-M   'P 1'
#
loop_
_entity.id
_entity.type
_entity.pdbx_description
1 polymer ?
#
loop_
_entity_poly.entity_id
_entity_poly.type
_entity_poly.pdbx_seq_one_letter_code
_entity_poly.pdbx_strand_id
1 'polypeptide(L)'
;DFDVLKLANESFQLHVEREDGDESDGDYEEEEEDEEEEEEEEEGSDDGDGDRPSKRRKMNDGVKVFKKLKRDYYKMGTFHGKPSGCLLFELSNELKKNTNELLWLACVSLTDQFVHERLTDERYQAAVME
;
A
#
# COMPACT_ATOMS: atom_id res chain seq x y z
N ASP A 1 10.94 10.18 0.81
CA ASP A 1 10.39 8.83 0.95
C ASP A 1 8.87 8.96 0.97
N PHE A 2 8.15 8.04 0.35
CA PHE A 2 6.68 8.09 0.36
C PHE A 2 6.14 7.56 1.68
N ASP A 3 5.11 8.22 2.22
CA ASP A 3 4.50 7.79 3.47
C ASP A 3 3.52 6.62 3.23
N VAL A 4 4.07 5.41 3.25
CA VAL A 4 3.29 4.16 3.09
C VAL A 4 2.30 3.98 4.24
N LEU A 5 2.60 4.47 5.44
CA LEU A 5 1.69 4.37 6.59
C LEU A 5 0.45 5.23 6.38
N LYS A 6 0.62 6.43 5.83
CA LYS A 6 -0.51 7.28 5.47
C LYS A 6 -1.43 6.59 4.45
N LEU A 7 -0.87 6.03 3.38
CA LEU A 7 -1.66 5.27 2.39
C LEU A 7 -2.39 4.08 3.04
N ALA A 8 -1.72 3.32 3.90
CA ALA A 8 -2.31 2.18 4.58
C ALA A 8 -3.46 2.58 5.52
N ASN A 9 -3.29 3.68 6.27
CA ASN A 9 -4.32 4.18 7.19
C ASN A 9 -5.56 4.68 6.44
N GLU A 10 -5.38 5.41 5.34
CA GLU A 10 -6.51 5.86 4.49
C GLU A 10 -7.24 4.66 3.87
N SER A 11 -6.49 3.65 3.40
CA SER A 11 -7.07 2.39 2.90
C SER A 11 -7.90 1.68 3.98
N PHE A 12 -7.37 1.59 5.19
CA PHE A 12 -8.03 0.93 6.31
C PHE A 12 -9.30 1.69 6.71
N GLN A 13 -9.23 3.02 6.80
CA GLN A 13 -10.36 3.85 7.16
C GLN A 13 -11.50 3.72 6.15
N LEU A 14 -11.20 3.69 4.84
CA LEU A 14 -12.20 3.44 3.80
C LEU A 14 -12.86 2.06 3.94
N HIS A 15 -12.09 1.02 4.28
CA HIS A 15 -12.64 -0.31 4.51
C HIS A 15 -13.59 -0.34 5.72
N VAL A 16 -13.19 0.28 6.84
CA VAL A 16 -14.02 0.34 8.06
C VAL A 16 -15.29 1.15 7.81
N GLU A 17 -15.20 2.30 7.14
CA GLU A 17 -16.36 3.14 6.86
C GLU A 17 -17.36 2.48 5.89
N ARG A 18 -16.91 1.55 5.03
CA ARG A 18 -17.76 0.74 4.14
C ARG A 18 -18.50 -0.38 4.88
N GLU A 19 -17.92 -0.96 5.94
CA GLU A 19 -18.60 -1.98 6.74
C GLU A 19 -19.70 -1.40 7.64
N ASP A 20 -19.59 -0.12 8.03
CA ASP A 20 -20.55 0.60 8.88
C ASP A 20 -21.64 1.37 8.11
N GLY A 21 -21.58 1.40 6.78
CA GLY A 21 -22.50 2.14 5.90
C GLY A 21 -23.09 1.24 4.82
N ASP A 22 -24.43 1.20 4.75
CA ASP A 22 -25.25 0.56 3.72
C ASP A 22 -24.53 0.31 2.38
N GLU A 23 -24.58 -0.93 1.90
CA GLU A 23 -23.93 -1.45 0.69
C GLU A 23 -24.38 -0.69 -0.58
N SER A 24 -23.97 0.56 -0.74
CA SER A 24 -24.06 1.26 -2.01
C SER A 24 -22.84 0.84 -2.81
N ASP A 25 -23.03 -0.20 -3.62
CA ASP A 25 -22.09 -0.73 -4.60
C ASP A 25 -21.72 0.38 -5.61
N GLY A 26 -20.76 1.21 -5.23
CA GLY A 26 -20.12 2.16 -6.11
C GLY A 26 -19.09 1.40 -6.90
N ASP A 27 -19.49 0.99 -8.10
CA ASP A 27 -18.64 0.46 -9.15
C ASP A 27 -17.36 1.31 -9.22
N TYR A 28 -16.24 0.71 -8.81
CA TYR A 28 -14.93 1.33 -8.98
C TYR A 28 -14.53 1.04 -10.42
N GLU A 29 -15.13 1.76 -11.36
CA GLU A 29 -14.60 1.80 -12.73
C GLU A 29 -13.14 2.26 -12.62
N GLU A 30 -12.24 1.35 -12.95
CA GLU A 30 -10.82 1.58 -13.11
C GLU A 30 -10.66 2.38 -14.41
N GLU A 31 -11.09 3.64 -14.38
CA GLU A 31 -10.79 4.60 -15.43
C GLU A 31 -9.30 4.94 -15.34
N GLU A 32 -8.52 4.27 -16.19
CA GLU A 32 -7.21 4.72 -16.63
C GLU A 32 -7.38 6.06 -17.38
N GLU A 33 -7.65 7.13 -16.64
CA GLU A 33 -7.58 8.50 -17.14
C GLU A 33 -6.17 9.06 -16.87
N ASP A 34 -5.31 8.90 -17.87
CA ASP A 34 -4.36 9.94 -18.21
C ASP A 34 -5.18 11.16 -18.63
N GLU A 35 -5.44 12.11 -17.72
CA GLU A 35 -5.82 13.47 -18.11
C GLU A 35 -5.61 14.48 -16.97
N GLU A 36 -5.42 15.72 -17.43
CA GLU A 36 -4.78 16.85 -16.79
C GLU A 36 -5.56 17.40 -15.58
N GLU A 37 -4.88 18.23 -14.78
CA GLU A 37 -5.47 18.96 -13.65
C GLU A 37 -6.71 19.77 -14.09
N GLU A 38 -7.91 19.32 -13.72
CA GLU A 38 -9.08 20.19 -13.63
C GLU A 38 -9.49 20.39 -12.16
N GLU A 39 -9.15 21.56 -11.64
CA GLU A 39 -9.76 22.13 -10.43
C GLU A 39 -11.22 22.48 -10.74
N GLU A 40 -12.14 21.55 -10.53
CA GLU A 40 -13.57 21.89 -10.52
C GLU A 40 -13.97 22.48 -9.16
N GLU A 41 -14.08 23.81 -9.13
CA GLU A 41 -14.85 24.55 -8.14
C GLU A 41 -16.35 24.29 -8.33
N GLU A 42 -16.95 23.42 -7.52
CA GLU A 42 -18.41 23.32 -7.44
C GLU A 42 -18.97 24.30 -6.40
N GLU A 43 -19.33 25.51 -6.86
CA GLU A 43 -20.34 26.34 -6.22
C GLU A 43 -21.75 25.79 -6.51
N GLY A 44 -22.41 25.24 -5.49
CA GLY A 44 -23.79 24.76 -5.57
C GLY A 44 -24.53 24.94 -4.25
N SER A 45 -25.16 26.11 -4.09
CA SER A 45 -26.17 26.40 -3.07
C SER A 45 -27.50 25.76 -3.45
N ASP A 46 -28.14 24.98 -2.55
CA ASP A 46 -29.56 25.19 -2.16
C ASP A 46 -30.00 24.22 -1.03
N ASP A 47 -30.91 24.74 -0.22
CA ASP A 47 -31.49 24.27 1.03
C ASP A 47 -32.17 22.88 1.02
N GLY A 48 -32.02 22.15 2.13
CA GLY A 48 -32.74 20.89 2.34
C GLY A 48 -32.46 20.25 3.70
N ASP A 49 -33.37 20.51 4.65
CA ASP A 49 -33.52 19.91 5.97
C ASP A 49 -33.17 18.40 6.05
N GLY A 50 -32.26 18.03 6.95
CA GLY A 50 -31.90 16.64 7.25
C GLY A 50 -30.46 16.48 7.73
N ASP A 51 -30.28 16.11 8.99
CA ASP A 51 -29.02 15.96 9.76
C ASP A 51 -28.07 14.82 9.28
N ARG A 52 -28.00 14.54 7.97
CA ARG A 52 -27.22 13.45 7.35
C ARG A 52 -26.14 13.81 6.28
N PRO A 53 -25.89 15.06 5.85
CA PRO A 53 -24.96 15.34 4.74
C PRO A 53 -23.47 15.23 5.11
N SER A 54 -23.13 15.32 6.40
CA SER A 54 -21.73 15.38 6.85
C SER A 54 -20.96 14.07 6.60
N LYS A 55 -21.59 12.92 6.85
CA LYS A 55 -20.92 11.61 6.73
C LYS A 55 -20.62 11.24 5.27
N ARG A 56 -21.53 11.58 4.34
CA ARG A 56 -21.34 11.35 2.89
C ARG A 56 -20.23 12.23 2.29
N ARG A 57 -20.16 13.51 2.68
CA ARG A 57 -19.10 14.43 2.23
C ARG A 57 -17.71 13.97 2.66
N LYS A 58 -17.58 13.50 3.92
CA LYS A 58 -16.31 12.99 4.46
C LYS A 58 -15.85 11.69 3.79
N MET A 59 -16.79 10.78 3.49
CA MET A 59 -16.50 9.55 2.75
C MET A 59 -16.00 9.84 1.33
N ASN A 60 -16.61 10.80 0.63
CA ASN A 60 -16.19 11.17 -0.73
C ASN A 60 -14.78 11.81 -0.75
N ASP A 61 -14.45 12.60 0.28
CA ASP A 61 -13.12 13.18 0.46
C ASP A 61 -12.04 12.10 0.71
N GLY A 62 -12.33 11.12 1.58
CA GLY A 62 -11.43 9.98 1.85
C GLY A 62 -11.13 9.13 0.62
N VAL A 63 -12.13 8.89 -0.25
CA VAL A 63 -11.93 8.14 -1.50
C VAL A 63 -11.01 8.90 -2.45
N LYS A 64 -11.17 10.22 -2.59
CA LYS A 64 -10.30 11.07 -3.42
C LYS A 64 -8.85 11.07 -2.90
N VAL A 65 -8.67 11.19 -1.58
CA VAL A 65 -7.35 11.15 -0.93
C VAL A 65 -6.68 9.80 -1.16
N PHE A 66 -7.38 8.69 -0.95
CA PHE A 66 -6.83 7.35 -1.18
C PHE A 66 -6.46 7.11 -2.64
N LYS A 67 -7.32 7.49 -3.60
CA LYS A 67 -7.03 7.36 -5.04
C LYS A 67 -5.74 8.12 -5.39
N LYS A 68 -5.59 9.36 -4.91
CA LYS A 68 -4.38 10.16 -5.12
C LYS A 68 -3.14 9.48 -4.54
N LEU A 69 -3.19 9.04 -3.27
CA LEU A 69 -2.07 8.36 -2.61
C LEU A 69 -1.71 7.03 -3.28
N LYS A 70 -2.70 6.23 -3.71
CA LYS A 70 -2.48 4.97 -4.43
C LYS A 70 -1.76 5.23 -5.75
N ARG A 71 -2.23 6.22 -6.52
CA ARG A 71 -1.59 6.64 -7.77
C ARG A 71 -0.15 7.08 -7.53
N ASP A 72 0.08 7.94 -6.55
CA ASP A 72 1.41 8.46 -6.24
C ASP A 72 2.37 7.34 -5.78
N TYR A 73 1.88 6.35 -5.03
CA TYR A 73 2.65 5.17 -4.63
C TYR A 73 3.08 4.32 -5.83
N TYR A 74 2.16 3.94 -6.71
CA TYR A 74 2.48 3.09 -7.86
C TYR A 74 3.26 3.82 -8.96
N LYS A 75 3.19 5.15 -9.04
CA LYS A 75 4.05 5.98 -9.92
C LYS A 75 5.54 5.86 -9.59
N MET A 76 5.91 5.41 -8.40
CA MET A 76 7.32 5.24 -8.02
C MET A 76 7.99 4.07 -8.73
N GLY A 77 7.21 3.20 -9.36
CA GLY A 77 7.69 2.01 -10.06
C GLY A 77 7.70 0.78 -9.18
N THR A 78 8.33 -0.28 -9.69
CA THR A 78 8.38 -1.59 -9.05
C THR A 78 9.72 -1.84 -8.39
N PHE A 79 9.71 -2.28 -7.14
CA PHE A 79 10.92 -2.57 -6.36
C PHE A 79 10.85 -3.97 -5.78
N HIS A 80 12.02 -4.52 -5.45
CA HIS A 80 12.11 -5.77 -4.71
C HIS A 80 12.34 -5.48 -3.23
N GLY A 81 11.56 -6.17 -2.39
CA GLY A 81 11.69 -6.12 -0.95
C GLY A 81 12.73 -7.11 -0.42
N LYS A 82 12.65 -7.40 0.88
CA LYS A 82 13.48 -8.41 1.54
C LYS A 82 13.39 -9.76 0.81
N PRO A 83 14.50 -10.50 0.61
CA PRO A 83 14.45 -11.85 0.06
C PRO A 83 13.49 -12.75 0.84
N SER A 84 12.63 -13.46 0.12
CA SER A 84 11.61 -14.33 0.73
C SER A 84 12.22 -15.46 1.57
N GLY A 85 13.39 -15.98 1.19
CA GLY A 85 14.10 -16.99 1.98
C GLY A 85 14.62 -16.45 3.31
N CYS A 86 15.08 -15.20 3.36
CA CYS A 86 15.45 -14.54 4.62
C CYS A 86 14.24 -14.38 5.55
N LEU A 87 13.11 -13.90 5.03
CA LEU A 87 11.87 -13.76 5.80
C LEU A 87 11.35 -15.11 6.33
N LEU A 88 11.42 -16.17 5.52
CA LEU A 88 11.03 -17.52 5.94
C LEU A 88 11.99 -18.11 6.99
N PHE A 89 13.28 -17.79 6.90
CA PHE A 89 14.24 -18.22 7.91
C PHE A 89 13.99 -17.54 9.25
N GLU A 90 13.67 -16.24 9.26
CA GLU A 90 13.28 -15.50 10.47
C GLU A 90 12.05 -16.13 11.13
N LEU A 91 10.99 -16.37 10.35
CA LEU A 91 9.79 -17.07 10.83
C LEU A 91 10.14 -18.47 11.40
N SER A 92 11.02 -19.21 10.72
CA SER A 92 11.46 -20.53 11.18
C SER A 92 12.25 -20.45 12.48
N ASN A 93 13.05 -19.41 12.65
CA ASN A 93 13.81 -19.13 13.86
C ASN A 93 12.88 -18.78 15.04
N GLU A 94 11.88 -17.93 14.83
CA GLU A 94 10.84 -17.63 15.83
C GLU A 94 10.09 -18.89 16.29
N LEU A 95 9.82 -19.81 15.36
CA LEU A 95 9.17 -21.09 15.64
C LEU A 95 10.13 -22.16 16.20
N LYS A 96 11.42 -21.85 16.39
CA LYS A 96 12.48 -22.79 16.81
C LYS A 96 12.59 -24.02 15.89
N LYS A 97 12.35 -23.82 14.60
CA LYS A 97 12.46 -24.81 13.51
C LYS A 97 13.57 -24.46 12.53
N ASN A 98 14.50 -23.60 12.92
CA ASN A 98 15.66 -23.23 12.11
C ASN A 98 16.60 -24.42 11.96
N THR A 99 16.80 -24.86 10.72
CA THR A 99 17.79 -25.88 10.36
C THR A 99 18.87 -25.26 9.48
N ASN A 100 20.02 -25.92 9.38
CA ASN A 100 21.11 -25.47 8.51
C ASN A 100 20.68 -25.40 7.04
N GLU A 101 19.77 -26.26 6.60
CA GLU A 101 19.21 -26.22 5.24
C GLU A 101 18.40 -24.93 5.01
N LEU A 102 17.60 -24.51 5.98
CA LEU A 102 16.83 -23.26 5.86
C LEU A 102 17.75 -22.02 5.87
N LEU A 103 18.84 -22.07 6.64
CA LEU A 103 19.87 -21.02 6.60
C LEU A 103 20.53 -20.96 5.21
N TRP A 104 20.88 -22.11 4.65
CA TRP A 104 21.46 -22.17 3.31
C TRP A 104 20.50 -21.62 2.25
N LEU A 105 19.22 -21.98 2.30
CA LEU A 105 18.19 -21.44 1.40
C LEU A 105 18.03 -19.92 1.56
N ALA A 106 18.16 -19.38 2.77
CA ALA A 106 18.16 -17.94 2.99
C ALA A 106 19.36 -17.27 2.29
N CYS A 107 20.58 -17.81 2.46
CA CYS A 107 21.78 -17.31 1.76
C CYS A 107 21.63 -17.36 0.23
N VAL A 108 21.09 -18.46 -0.30
CA VAL A 108 20.84 -18.60 -1.74
C VAL A 108 19.81 -17.57 -2.22
N SER A 109 18.73 -17.33 -1.46
CA SER A 109 17.71 -16.34 -1.83
C SER A 109 18.24 -14.89 -1.81
N LEU A 110 19.11 -14.57 -0.86
CA LEU A 110 19.75 -13.25 -0.77
C LEU A 110 20.68 -13.01 -1.95
N THR A 111 21.50 -14.01 -2.27
CA THR A 111 22.44 -13.94 -3.39
C THR A 111 21.73 -13.96 -4.75
N ASP A 112 20.61 -14.66 -4.88
CA ASP A 112 19.75 -14.59 -6.08
C ASP A 112 19.29 -13.16 -6.36
N GLN A 113 18.78 -12.46 -5.34
CA GLN A 113 18.36 -11.06 -5.52
C GLN A 113 19.52 -10.12 -5.85
N PHE A 114 20.70 -10.34 -5.24
CA PHE A 114 21.89 -9.55 -5.52
C PHE A 114 22.39 -9.75 -6.96
N VAL A 115 22.50 -11.00 -7.43
CA VAL A 115 22.97 -11.32 -8.80
C VAL A 115 22.02 -10.79 -9.87
N HIS A 116 20.72 -10.76 -9.60
CA HIS A 116 19.72 -10.21 -10.53
C HIS A 116 19.55 -8.69 -10.42
N GLU A 117 20.43 -7.98 -9.70
CA GLU A 117 20.38 -6.52 -9.50
C GLU A 117 19.04 -6.04 -8.89
N ARG A 118 18.35 -6.93 -8.17
CA ARG A 118 17.10 -6.64 -7.46
C ARG A 118 17.36 -6.04 -6.08
N LEU A 119 18.58 -6.18 -5.58
CA LEU A 119 19.03 -5.68 -4.29
C LEU A 119 20.23 -4.76 -4.49
N THR A 120 20.21 -3.58 -3.85
CA THR A 120 21.36 -2.67 -3.86
C THR A 120 22.50 -3.23 -3.02
N ASP A 121 23.74 -2.81 -3.31
CA ASP A 121 24.91 -3.21 -2.50
C ASP A 121 24.73 -2.83 -1.03
N GLU A 122 24.22 -1.62 -0.74
CA GLU A 122 23.92 -1.18 0.63
C GLU A 122 22.96 -2.13 1.37
N ARG A 123 21.90 -2.59 0.70
CA ARG A 123 20.94 -3.53 1.31
C ARG A 123 21.51 -4.94 1.44
N TYR A 124 22.37 -5.35 0.52
CA TYR A 124 23.10 -6.61 0.63
C TYR A 124 24.05 -6.58 1.83
N GLN A 125 24.85 -5.53 1.99
CA GLN A 125 25.75 -5.37 3.14
C GLN A 125 24.98 -5.34 4.46
N ALA A 126 23.84 -4.63 4.51
CA ALA A 126 22.99 -4.62 5.70
C ALA A 126 22.50 -6.02 6.09
N ALA A 127 22.05 -6.83 5.12
CA ALA A 127 21.56 -8.19 5.36
C ALA A 127 22.66 -9.18 5.76
N VAL A 128 23.93 -8.90 5.43
CA VAL A 128 25.08 -9.74 5.82
C VAL A 128 25.58 -9.39 7.23
N MET A 129 25.39 -8.15 7.69
CA MET A 129 25.86 -7.68 8.99
C MET A 129 24.85 -7.86 10.14
N GLU A 130 23.63 -8.32 9.83
CA GLU A 130 22.57 -8.66 10.80
C GLU A 130 22.76 -10.07 11.38
#